data_AF-A0AA35M3T6-F1
#
_entry.id   AF-A0AA35M3T6-F1
#
_cell.length_a   1.000
_cell.length_b   1.000
_cell.length_c   1.000
_cell.angle_alpha   90.00
_cell.angle_beta   90.00
_cell.angle_gamma   90.00
#
_symmetry.space_group_name_H-M   'P 1'
#
loop_
_entity.id
_entity.type
_entity.pdbx_description
1 polymer ?
#
loop_
_entity_poly.entity_id
_entity_poly.type
_entity_poly.pdbx_seq_one_letter_code
_entity_poly.pdbx_strand_id
1 'polypeptide(L)'
;MAAFKFPSFFARAPAADRRFPPSIYRPLNQTDIDHDHDDDDATRHHGAASGEPLDTVAGRGAASTTAPRDAAAMMLIKLGHDPSHRIPISSSTNDRILRRIDFALLPLMLTVYFLHALDKATLSYASIFGLIEDTKLEGDQFSWLGSIVYVAQLIFQLPVAWALVKLPVGKFTSLMALGWGITLTGMAGAKRFPHLLGARFLLGSFETSIGPSFVAITQMWWRRREQTLRIGSWYCMNGLSWVLGSLITYALASIHSSLKSYQIIFLFFGLVTVAFAFIMFFRMPDSPTEAKFLSDEDKVIAIERLRDNQMGVMSREWRYSQFYETLRDPKTWLWTAMIFCASVPSNGIGIFGPLIIKSFVSDPFQTTLFNIPVGFAHMIAVTGSAYLSMKWKLKGPVLVLLCIPPIIGLSILLSFGHTNENKGVLLSGFFCMCTFTGITPLIYSWSSQNTAGDTKKKSTSALIFIGSSAGNIIGPLLFTPGEHPAYTRGLRANIAFFSMVILLVIVTSVYIKALNKSHSRRRVALGKNAVVRDLSLETSESVDVFDHLHAGDEGGGDDESGSKAFSDATDLENEDFVYVF
;
A
#
# COMPACT_ATOMS: atom_id res chain seq x y z
N MET A 1 22.33 -32.52 -0.09
CA MET A 1 23.36 -31.53 -0.46
C MET A 1 23.22 -31.24 -1.95
N ALA A 2 22.34 -30.31 -2.30
CA ALA A 2 22.10 -29.83 -3.67
C ALA A 2 21.61 -28.38 -3.54
N ALA A 3 22.41 -27.44 -4.03
CA ALA A 3 22.18 -26.01 -3.87
C ALA A 3 21.11 -25.53 -4.88
N PHE A 4 19.94 -25.15 -4.38
CA PHE A 4 18.95 -24.40 -5.15
C PHE A 4 19.42 -22.94 -5.30
N LYS A 5 19.91 -22.58 -6.49
CA LYS A 5 20.17 -21.19 -6.89
C LYS A 5 18.84 -20.46 -7.13
N PHE A 6 18.56 -19.44 -6.32
CA PHE A 6 17.51 -18.45 -6.60
C PHE A 6 17.82 -17.70 -7.91
N PRO A 7 16.85 -17.44 -8.81
CA PRO A 7 17.09 -16.60 -9.97
C PRO A 7 17.14 -15.12 -9.55
N SER A 8 18.28 -14.49 -9.83
CA SER A 8 18.52 -13.05 -9.69
C SER A 8 17.70 -12.27 -10.73
N PHE A 9 16.46 -11.91 -10.40
CA PHE A 9 15.60 -11.08 -11.26
C PHE A 9 15.70 -9.57 -10.99
N PHE A 10 16.51 -9.13 -10.01
CA PHE A 10 16.61 -7.73 -9.59
C PHE A 10 17.85 -6.96 -10.07
N ALA A 11 18.63 -7.49 -11.02
CA ALA A 11 19.86 -6.82 -11.46
C ALA A 11 20.14 -7.01 -12.96
N ARG A 12 19.38 -6.32 -13.81
CA ARG A 12 19.80 -5.77 -15.12
C ARG A 12 18.58 -5.35 -15.93
N ALA A 13 18.37 -4.05 -16.08
CA ALA A 13 17.77 -3.53 -17.31
C ALA A 13 18.90 -3.38 -18.34
N PRO A 14 18.76 -3.85 -19.59
CA PRO A 14 19.79 -3.66 -20.61
C PRO A 14 19.78 -2.20 -21.09
N ALA A 15 20.97 -1.60 -21.16
CA ALA A 15 21.18 -0.33 -21.85
C ALA A 15 20.81 -0.51 -23.33
N ALA A 16 19.73 0.13 -23.77
CA ALA A 16 19.35 0.22 -25.17
C ALA A 16 19.72 1.61 -25.67
N ASP A 17 20.86 1.68 -26.35
CA ASP A 17 21.28 2.77 -27.21
C ASP A 17 20.21 2.97 -28.30
N ARG A 18 19.43 4.06 -28.22
CA ARG A 18 18.51 4.49 -29.28
C ARG A 18 18.51 6.01 -29.38
N ARG A 19 19.33 6.51 -30.30
CA ARG A 19 19.18 7.82 -30.94
C ARG A 19 17.73 7.98 -31.41
N PHE A 20 17.04 9.04 -30.98
CA PHE A 20 15.82 9.52 -31.60
C PHE A 20 16.02 10.96 -32.11
N PRO A 21 15.43 11.31 -33.27
CA PRO A 21 15.70 12.55 -34.01
C PRO A 21 14.92 13.77 -33.46
N PRO A 22 15.26 15.01 -33.85
CA PRO A 22 14.62 16.22 -33.35
C PRO A 22 13.33 16.57 -34.13
N SER A 23 12.52 17.47 -33.54
CA SER A 23 11.22 18.01 -33.97
C SER A 23 10.01 17.18 -33.50
N ILE A 24 8.93 17.75 -32.94
CA ILE A 24 8.25 19.00 -33.27
C ILE A 24 7.60 19.54 -31.99
N TYR A 25 7.95 20.75 -31.54
CA TYR A 25 7.03 21.71 -30.93
C TYR A 25 7.69 23.10 -30.98
N ARG A 26 7.08 24.00 -31.74
CA ARG A 26 7.55 25.35 -32.07
C ARG A 26 6.91 26.32 -31.06
N PRO A 27 7.66 27.15 -30.32
CA PRO A 27 7.06 28.23 -29.56
C PRO A 27 6.64 29.34 -30.52
N LEU A 28 5.42 29.85 -30.35
CA LEU A 28 4.99 31.10 -30.99
C LEU A 28 5.62 32.26 -30.22
N ASN A 29 6.43 33.05 -30.91
CA ASN A 29 6.96 34.34 -30.44
C ASN A 29 6.71 35.37 -31.55
N GLN A 30 6.13 36.51 -31.19
CA GLN A 30 6.25 37.83 -31.86
C GLN A 30 5.50 38.83 -30.97
N THR A 31 6.17 39.59 -30.09
CA THR A 31 6.91 40.85 -30.30
C THR A 31 6.06 42.05 -30.76
N ASP A 32 6.37 43.18 -30.10
CA ASP A 32 6.27 44.58 -30.52
C ASP A 32 4.90 45.27 -30.50
N ILE A 33 4.70 46.09 -29.46
CA ILE A 33 4.19 47.47 -29.60
C ILE A 33 4.96 48.35 -28.61
N ASP A 34 5.98 49.05 -29.11
CA ASP A 34 6.48 50.30 -28.54
C ASP A 34 5.62 51.46 -29.05
N HIS A 35 5.33 52.45 -28.21
CA HIS A 35 5.37 53.86 -28.60
C HIS A 35 5.40 54.81 -27.39
N ASP A 36 6.28 55.80 -27.53
CA ASP A 36 6.63 56.91 -26.66
C ASP A 36 5.47 57.84 -26.24
N HIS A 37 5.63 58.53 -25.10
CA HIS A 37 5.63 60.00 -25.10
C HIS A 37 6.23 60.60 -23.81
N ASP A 38 7.08 61.60 -24.03
CA ASP A 38 7.70 62.55 -23.10
C ASP A 38 6.69 63.42 -22.32
N ASP A 39 7.10 63.91 -21.15
CA ASP A 39 7.38 65.34 -20.84
C ASP A 39 7.17 65.68 -19.35
N ASP A 40 8.22 66.30 -18.79
CA ASP A 40 8.27 67.41 -17.83
C ASP A 40 7.23 67.51 -16.69
N ASP A 41 7.71 67.56 -15.44
CA ASP A 41 8.06 68.85 -14.82
C ASP A 41 8.71 68.65 -13.42
N ALA A 42 9.70 69.49 -13.14
CA ALA A 42 10.44 69.55 -11.90
C ALA A 42 9.89 70.64 -10.98
N THR A 43 9.99 70.47 -9.65
CA THR A 43 10.48 71.46 -8.66
C THR A 43 10.13 71.02 -7.23
N ARG A 44 11.14 70.63 -6.44
CA ARG A 44 11.77 71.43 -5.35
C ARG A 44 10.82 71.85 -4.22
N HIS A 45 11.06 71.32 -3.01
CA HIS A 45 11.50 72.14 -1.87
C HIS A 45 12.10 71.28 -0.73
N HIS A 46 13.32 71.63 -0.34
CA HIS A 46 14.05 71.16 0.85
C HIS A 46 13.89 72.15 2.02
N GLY A 47 14.04 71.63 3.24
CA GLY A 47 14.31 72.36 4.49
C GLY A 47 13.25 72.05 5.56
N ALA A 48 13.56 71.69 6.82
CA ALA A 48 14.77 71.73 7.63
C ALA A 48 14.58 70.72 8.80
N ALA A 49 15.54 69.86 9.12
CA ALA A 49 16.63 70.01 10.09
C ALA A 49 16.32 69.60 11.56
N SER A 50 17.21 68.73 12.07
CA SER A 50 17.73 68.59 13.45
C SER A 50 16.95 67.82 14.52
N GLY A 51 17.60 66.80 15.08
CA GLY A 51 17.32 66.29 16.43
C GLY A 51 17.58 64.78 16.65
N GLU A 52 18.85 64.36 16.75
CA GLU A 52 19.25 63.20 17.58
C GLU A 52 19.82 63.77 18.91
N PRO A 53 19.82 63.05 20.07
CA PRO A 53 20.25 61.65 20.16
C PRO A 53 19.54 60.72 21.20
N LEU A 54 19.73 59.41 20.96
CA LEU A 54 19.96 58.29 21.91
C LEU A 54 19.22 58.29 23.27
N ASP A 55 18.29 57.34 23.46
CA ASP A 55 18.55 56.15 24.30
C ASP A 55 17.34 55.20 24.46
N THR A 56 17.63 53.89 24.39
CA THR A 56 16.89 52.75 24.97
C THR A 56 15.51 52.34 24.40
N VAL A 57 15.43 51.12 23.86
CA VAL A 57 14.83 49.93 24.50
C VAL A 57 14.68 48.83 23.44
N ALA A 58 15.13 47.64 23.80
CA ALA A 58 15.12 46.40 23.04
C ALA A 58 13.79 46.14 22.28
N GLY A 59 13.85 46.20 20.96
CA GLY A 59 12.81 45.69 20.07
C GLY A 59 12.86 44.16 20.03
N ARG A 60 11.91 43.53 20.72
CA ARG A 60 11.52 42.12 20.49
C ARG A 60 11.12 41.98 19.03
N GLY A 61 12.04 41.45 18.21
CA GLY A 61 11.75 40.99 16.86
C GLY A 61 10.65 39.93 16.89
N ALA A 62 9.67 40.11 16.02
CA ALA A 62 8.47 39.30 15.88
C ALA A 62 8.78 37.80 15.93
N ALA A 63 8.20 37.12 16.91
CA ALA A 63 8.11 35.67 16.89
C ALA A 63 7.24 35.26 15.68
N SER A 64 7.90 34.86 14.61
CA SER A 64 7.28 34.08 13.54
C SER A 64 6.68 32.84 14.19
N THR A 65 5.36 32.71 14.07
CA THR A 65 4.59 31.56 14.50
C THR A 65 4.98 30.36 13.65
N THR A 66 6.07 29.68 14.02
CA THR A 66 6.49 28.44 13.39
C THR A 66 5.49 27.35 13.72
N ALA A 67 4.76 26.88 12.70
CA ALA A 67 3.99 25.64 12.77
C ALA A 67 4.88 24.50 13.32
N PRO A 68 4.33 23.56 14.11
CA PRO A 68 5.11 22.46 14.69
C PRO A 68 5.79 21.67 13.56
N ARG A 69 7.12 21.77 13.48
CA ARG A 69 7.94 21.11 12.46
C ARG A 69 8.08 19.61 12.80
N ASP A 70 7.87 18.75 11.81
CA ASP A 70 7.97 17.29 11.91
C ASP A 70 9.39 16.84 12.35
N ALA A 71 9.50 15.64 12.93
CA ALA A 71 10.75 15.04 13.42
C ALA A 71 11.85 15.00 12.34
N ALA A 72 11.48 14.88 11.07
CA ALA A 72 12.37 14.96 9.92
C ALA A 72 13.02 16.35 9.75
N ALA A 73 12.22 17.42 9.83
CA ALA A 73 12.72 18.79 9.76
C ALA A 73 13.62 19.12 10.96
N MET A 74 13.27 18.62 12.16
CA MET A 74 14.11 18.75 13.34
C MET A 74 15.45 18.01 13.21
N MET A 75 15.48 16.89 12.49
CA MET A 75 16.73 16.16 12.23
C MET A 75 17.63 16.91 11.24
N LEU A 76 17.07 17.49 10.18
CA LEU A 76 17.83 18.32 9.25
C LEU A 76 18.49 19.49 9.99
N ILE A 77 17.72 20.19 10.85
CA ILE A 77 18.25 21.28 11.68
C ILE A 77 19.37 20.79 12.60
N LYS A 78 19.20 19.63 13.26
CA LYS A 78 20.23 19.05 14.14
C LYS A 78 21.52 18.71 13.41
N LEU A 79 21.44 18.37 12.12
CA LEU A 79 22.58 18.02 11.29
C LEU A 79 23.13 19.24 10.51
N GLY A 80 22.64 20.45 10.79
CA GLY A 80 23.13 21.69 10.19
C GLY A 80 22.54 22.02 8.81
N HIS A 81 21.47 21.34 8.40
CA HIS A 81 20.78 21.60 7.13
C HIS A 81 19.48 22.38 7.36
N ASP A 82 19.23 23.38 6.51
CA ASP A 82 17.96 24.10 6.53
C ASP A 82 16.84 23.25 5.90
N PRO A 83 15.74 22.95 6.61
CA PRO A 83 14.61 22.22 6.04
C PRO A 83 13.94 22.91 4.85
N SER A 84 14.11 24.23 4.67
CA SER A 84 13.60 24.93 3.48
C SER A 84 14.40 24.58 2.22
N HIS A 85 15.71 24.40 2.36
CA HIS A 85 16.63 24.25 1.24
C HIS A 85 16.66 22.82 0.72
N ARG A 86 16.53 22.65 -0.60
CA ARG A 86 16.62 21.34 -1.25
C ARG A 86 18.08 20.90 -1.33
N ILE A 87 18.35 19.63 -1.04
CA ILE A 87 19.71 19.09 -1.21
C ILE A 87 19.75 18.35 -2.55
N PRO A 88 20.63 18.71 -3.50
CA PRO A 88 20.72 18.01 -4.78
C PRO A 88 21.22 16.58 -4.55
N ILE A 89 20.49 15.59 -5.06
CA ILE A 89 20.81 14.17 -4.87
C ILE A 89 21.15 13.55 -6.23
N SER A 90 22.42 13.18 -6.41
CA SER A 90 22.81 12.39 -7.59
C SER A 90 22.03 11.08 -7.65
N SER A 91 21.59 10.72 -8.86
CA SER A 91 20.91 9.46 -9.19
C SER A 91 21.63 8.22 -8.64
N SER A 92 22.96 8.19 -8.73
CA SER A 92 23.81 7.09 -8.22
C SER A 92 23.70 6.90 -6.70
N THR A 93 23.63 8.01 -5.96
CA THR A 93 23.53 8.01 -4.49
C THR A 93 22.12 7.63 -4.05
N ASN A 94 21.10 8.14 -4.74
CA ASN A 94 19.71 7.74 -4.55
C ASN A 94 19.54 6.21 -4.67
N ASP A 95 20.11 5.60 -5.70
CA ASP A 95 19.95 4.16 -5.97
C ASP A 95 20.75 3.29 -4.99
N ARG A 96 21.89 3.79 -4.50
CA ARG A 96 22.64 3.15 -3.41
C ARG A 96 21.82 3.08 -2.13
N ILE A 97 21.20 4.20 -1.74
CA ILE A 97 20.39 4.29 -0.52
C ILE A 97 19.10 3.48 -0.66
N LEU A 98 18.43 3.56 -1.80
CA LEU A 98 17.25 2.75 -2.08
C LEU A 98 17.54 1.25 -1.92
N ARG A 99 18.65 0.75 -2.47
CA ARG A 99 19.06 -0.65 -2.29
C ARG A 99 19.29 -1.00 -0.83
N ARG A 100 19.96 -0.12 -0.06
CA ARG A 100 20.17 -0.35 1.38
C ARG A 100 18.85 -0.45 2.15
N ILE A 101 17.90 0.42 1.85
CA ILE A 101 16.55 0.40 2.45
C ILE A 101 15.82 -0.88 2.06
N ASP A 102 15.81 -1.24 0.78
CA ASP A 102 15.16 -2.45 0.26
C ASP A 102 15.75 -3.71 0.92
N PHE A 103 17.08 -3.85 1.00
CA PHE A 103 17.72 -5.01 1.64
C PHE A 103 17.49 -5.10 3.14
N ALA A 104 17.23 -3.98 3.82
CA ALA A 104 16.99 -3.95 5.26
C ALA A 104 15.52 -4.25 5.62
N LEU A 105 14.57 -3.68 4.88
CA LEU A 105 13.15 -3.72 5.22
C LEU A 105 12.37 -4.78 4.46
N LEU A 106 12.62 -4.91 3.15
CA LEU A 106 11.78 -5.72 2.27
C LEU A 106 11.82 -7.20 2.68
N PRO A 107 12.97 -7.85 2.96
CA PRO A 107 12.98 -9.24 3.42
C PRO A 107 12.12 -9.48 4.67
N LEU A 108 12.16 -8.56 5.63
CA LEU A 108 11.36 -8.67 6.86
C LEU A 108 9.86 -8.59 6.54
N MET A 109 9.46 -7.63 5.71
CA MET A 109 8.06 -7.45 5.31
C MET A 109 7.57 -8.65 4.47
N LEU A 110 8.37 -9.12 3.52
CA LEU A 110 8.03 -10.29 2.69
C LEU A 110 7.82 -11.54 3.54
N THR A 111 8.73 -11.84 4.46
CA THR A 111 8.62 -13.04 5.30
C THR A 111 7.42 -12.97 6.24
N VAL A 112 7.16 -11.84 6.90
CA VAL A 112 5.98 -11.70 7.77
C VAL A 112 4.69 -11.82 6.99
N TYR A 113 4.61 -11.21 5.79
CA TYR A 113 3.39 -11.32 4.98
C TYR A 113 3.19 -12.73 4.41
N PHE A 114 4.28 -13.45 4.12
CA PHE A 114 4.25 -14.87 3.76
C PHE A 114 3.71 -15.73 4.91
N LEU A 115 4.21 -15.53 6.13
CA LEU A 115 3.71 -16.21 7.33
C LEU A 115 2.23 -15.85 7.59
N HIS A 116 1.84 -14.61 7.34
CA HIS A 116 0.45 -14.15 7.48
C HIS A 116 -0.49 -14.89 6.54
N ALA A 117 -0.08 -15.06 5.28
CA ALA A 117 -0.85 -15.85 4.32
C ALA A 117 -0.92 -17.33 4.70
N LEU A 118 0.19 -17.91 5.18
CA LEU A 118 0.24 -19.31 5.63
C LEU A 118 -0.71 -19.55 6.80
N ASP A 119 -0.70 -18.67 7.79
CA ASP A 119 -1.49 -18.81 9.01
C ASP A 119 -2.99 -18.77 8.72
N LYS A 120 -3.45 -17.94 7.79
CA LYS A 120 -4.86 -17.99 7.32
C LYS A 120 -5.23 -19.35 6.71
N ALA A 121 -4.29 -19.97 5.98
CA ALA A 121 -4.50 -21.28 5.39
C ALA A 121 -4.42 -22.43 6.40
N THR A 122 -3.75 -22.24 7.56
CA THR A 122 -3.58 -23.31 8.56
C THR A 122 -4.89 -23.89 9.09
N LEU A 123 -5.97 -23.11 9.19
CA LEU A 123 -7.29 -23.64 9.56
C LEU A 123 -7.78 -24.67 8.55
N SER A 124 -7.73 -24.32 7.26
CA SER A 124 -8.15 -25.19 6.16
C SER A 124 -7.28 -26.44 6.05
N TYR A 125 -5.98 -26.32 6.35
CA TYR A 125 -5.09 -27.47 6.43
C TYR A 125 -5.42 -28.36 7.62
N ALA A 126 -5.57 -27.78 8.81
CA ALA A 126 -5.91 -28.50 10.03
C ALA A 126 -7.24 -29.27 9.93
N SER A 127 -8.24 -28.73 9.21
CA SER A 127 -9.51 -29.43 9.00
C SER A 127 -9.38 -30.74 8.24
N ILE A 128 -8.42 -30.83 7.32
CA ILE A 128 -8.17 -32.06 6.54
C ILE A 128 -7.50 -33.12 7.43
N PHE A 129 -6.75 -32.71 8.45
CA PHE A 129 -6.02 -33.60 9.35
C PHE A 129 -6.74 -33.87 10.68
N GLY A 130 -8.07 -34.00 10.62
CA GLY A 130 -8.88 -34.51 11.72
C GLY A 130 -9.24 -33.49 12.82
N LEU A 131 -9.02 -32.19 12.61
CA LEU A 131 -9.44 -31.16 13.58
C LEU A 131 -10.95 -31.21 13.85
N ILE A 132 -11.77 -31.39 12.80
CA ILE A 132 -13.23 -31.41 12.88
C ILE A 132 -13.70 -32.60 13.74
N GLU A 133 -13.16 -33.78 13.47
CA GLU A 133 -13.48 -35.03 14.16
C GLU A 133 -13.07 -34.98 15.63
N ASP A 134 -11.89 -34.45 15.91
CA ASP A 134 -11.34 -34.40 17.26
C ASP A 134 -12.04 -33.37 18.16
N THR A 135 -12.39 -32.22 17.59
CA THR A 135 -13.05 -31.14 18.33
C THR A 135 -14.57 -31.19 18.26
N LYS A 136 -15.12 -32.21 17.57
CA LYS A 136 -16.56 -32.46 17.38
C LYS A 136 -17.30 -31.20 16.90
N LEU A 137 -16.77 -30.55 15.87
CA LEU A 137 -17.40 -29.37 15.30
C LEU A 137 -18.67 -29.77 14.55
N GLU A 138 -19.79 -29.16 14.92
CA GLU A 138 -21.11 -29.46 14.35
C GLU A 138 -21.66 -28.25 13.58
N GLY A 139 -22.37 -28.53 12.47
CA GLY A 139 -23.07 -27.52 11.67
C GLY A 139 -22.16 -26.38 11.21
N ASP A 140 -22.57 -25.14 11.51
CA ASP A 140 -21.91 -23.91 11.06
C ASP A 140 -20.67 -23.51 11.90
N GLN A 141 -20.31 -24.30 12.92
CA GLN A 141 -19.21 -23.96 13.82
C GLN A 141 -17.87 -23.79 13.09
N PHE A 142 -17.58 -24.65 12.12
CA PHE A 142 -16.35 -24.54 11.33
C PHE A 142 -16.29 -23.24 10.51
N SER A 143 -17.41 -22.86 9.90
CA SER A 143 -17.54 -21.60 9.14
C SER A 143 -17.32 -20.39 10.05
N TRP A 144 -17.88 -20.41 11.26
CA TRP A 144 -17.67 -19.36 12.26
C TRP A 144 -16.21 -19.23 12.69
N LEU A 145 -15.45 -20.34 12.76
CA LEU A 145 -14.01 -20.29 13.08
C LEU A 145 -13.19 -19.55 12.00
N GLY A 146 -13.62 -19.58 10.75
CA GLY A 146 -13.00 -18.80 9.67
C GLY A 146 -13.42 -17.33 9.70
N SER A 147 -14.71 -17.05 9.88
CA SER A 147 -15.26 -15.70 9.82
C SER A 147 -14.90 -14.83 11.03
N ILE A 148 -14.73 -15.41 12.22
CA ILE A 148 -14.46 -14.65 13.46
C ILE A 148 -13.16 -13.83 13.39
N VAL A 149 -12.17 -14.28 12.61
CA VAL A 149 -10.91 -13.58 12.38
C VAL A 149 -11.17 -12.22 11.71
N TYR A 150 -12.02 -12.20 10.69
CA TYR A 150 -12.40 -10.96 9.99
C TYR A 150 -13.28 -10.05 10.85
N VAL A 151 -14.11 -10.62 11.74
CA VAL A 151 -14.88 -9.84 12.72
C VAL A 151 -13.94 -9.14 13.70
N ALA A 152 -12.94 -9.85 14.22
CA ALA A 152 -11.92 -9.26 15.07
C ALA A 152 -11.16 -8.14 14.34
N GLN A 153 -10.71 -8.39 13.11
CA GLN A 153 -10.03 -7.38 12.29
C GLN A 153 -10.91 -6.13 12.09
N LEU A 154 -12.20 -6.29 11.84
CA LEU A 154 -13.14 -5.17 11.69
C LEU A 154 -13.22 -4.29 12.95
N ILE A 155 -13.25 -4.89 14.13
CA ILE A 155 -13.36 -4.16 15.42
C ILE A 155 -12.06 -3.44 15.76
N PHE A 156 -10.92 -4.12 15.59
CA PHE A 156 -9.63 -3.62 16.07
C PHE A 156 -8.92 -2.68 15.08
N GLN A 157 -9.46 -2.48 13.88
CA GLN A 157 -8.83 -1.66 12.85
C GLN A 157 -8.64 -0.18 13.23
N LEU A 158 -9.64 0.46 13.87
CA LEU A 158 -9.54 1.85 14.34
C LEU A 158 -8.57 2.00 15.54
N PRO A 159 -8.65 1.15 16.58
CA PRO A 159 -7.64 1.12 17.64
C PRO A 159 -6.20 0.97 17.11
N VAL A 160 -6.00 0.11 16.11
CA VAL A 160 -4.70 -0.07 15.47
C VAL A 160 -4.25 1.21 14.74
N ALA A 161 -5.13 1.89 14.01
CA ALA A 161 -4.74 3.16 13.38
C ALA A 161 -4.29 4.21 14.40
N TRP A 162 -4.98 4.30 15.54
CA TRP A 162 -4.56 5.17 16.64
C TRP A 162 -3.21 4.76 17.21
N ALA A 163 -3.01 3.46 17.45
CA ALA A 163 -1.75 2.91 17.94
C ALA A 163 -0.60 3.19 16.97
N LEU A 164 -0.82 3.11 15.65
CA LEU A 164 0.19 3.40 14.63
C LEU A 164 0.61 4.88 14.60
N VAL A 165 -0.25 5.82 15.03
CA VAL A 165 0.13 7.23 15.18
C VAL A 165 1.00 7.42 16.43
N LYS A 166 0.59 6.82 17.55
CA LYS A 166 1.20 7.08 18.85
C LYS A 166 2.45 6.26 19.14
N LEU A 167 2.50 5.02 18.66
CA LEU A 167 3.54 4.05 18.99
C LEU A 167 4.59 3.94 17.87
N PRO A 168 5.81 3.52 18.20
CA PRO A 168 6.83 3.21 17.20
C PRO A 168 6.35 2.06 16.30
N VAL A 169 6.18 2.34 15.01
CA VAL A 169 5.51 1.44 14.05
C VAL A 169 6.22 0.09 13.93
N GLY A 170 7.56 0.08 13.95
CA GLY A 170 8.36 -1.14 13.85
C GLY A 170 8.11 -2.07 15.04
N LYS A 171 8.40 -1.58 16.25
CA LYS A 171 8.23 -2.34 17.50
C LYS A 171 6.79 -2.76 17.75
N PHE A 172 5.82 -1.87 17.49
CA PHE A 172 4.41 -2.19 17.63
C PHE A 172 4.01 -3.35 16.72
N THR A 173 4.39 -3.30 15.44
CA THR A 173 4.07 -4.36 14.48
C THR A 173 4.74 -5.68 14.87
N SER A 174 5.97 -5.66 15.40
CA SER A 174 6.64 -6.87 15.88
C SER A 174 5.98 -7.46 17.13
N LEU A 175 5.51 -6.63 18.07
CA LEU A 175 4.80 -7.11 19.26
C LEU A 175 3.44 -7.73 18.90
N MET A 176 2.71 -7.13 17.95
CA MET A 176 1.49 -7.71 17.42
C MET A 176 1.78 -9.03 16.69
N ALA A 177 2.85 -9.10 15.89
CA ALA A 177 3.27 -10.36 15.25
C ALA A 177 3.62 -11.45 16.27
N LEU A 178 4.26 -11.08 17.39
CA LEU A 178 4.57 -12.00 18.49
C LEU A 178 3.29 -12.54 19.15
N GLY A 179 2.33 -11.65 19.48
CA GLY A 179 1.04 -12.04 20.06
C GLY A 179 0.23 -12.95 19.14
N TRP A 180 0.24 -12.66 17.85
CA TRP A 180 -0.34 -13.51 16.81
C TRP A 180 0.32 -14.91 16.77
N GLY A 181 1.65 -14.98 16.71
CA GLY A 181 2.38 -16.26 16.70
C GLY A 181 2.13 -17.09 17.96
N ILE A 182 2.15 -16.48 19.15
CA ILE A 182 1.86 -17.15 20.43
C ILE A 182 0.43 -17.72 20.42
N THR A 183 -0.54 -16.93 19.94
CA THR A 183 -1.94 -17.37 19.85
C THR A 183 -2.09 -18.55 18.91
N LEU A 184 -1.39 -18.53 17.76
CA LEU A 184 -1.39 -19.64 16.82
C LEU A 184 -0.78 -20.92 17.42
N THR A 185 0.36 -20.83 18.10
CA THR A 185 0.95 -21.97 18.82
C THR A 185 -0.02 -22.50 19.89
N GLY A 186 -0.70 -21.61 20.61
CA GLY A 186 -1.68 -21.97 21.64
C GLY A 186 -2.89 -22.73 21.11
N MET A 187 -3.26 -22.56 19.83
CA MET A 187 -4.37 -23.28 19.22
C MET A 187 -4.14 -24.79 19.12
N ALA A 188 -2.90 -25.27 19.17
CA ALA A 188 -2.60 -26.69 19.24
C ALA A 188 -3.21 -27.37 20.49
N GLY A 189 -3.45 -26.60 21.57
CA GLY A 189 -4.07 -27.09 22.81
C GLY A 189 -5.60 -26.99 22.84
N ALA A 190 -6.25 -26.42 21.82
CA ALA A 190 -7.68 -26.13 21.86
C ALA A 190 -8.53 -27.37 21.51
N LYS A 191 -9.21 -27.93 22.52
CA LYS A 191 -9.99 -29.19 22.40
C LYS A 191 -11.50 -29.02 22.19
N ARG A 192 -12.01 -27.78 22.20
CA ARG A 192 -13.45 -27.49 22.08
C ARG A 192 -13.67 -26.23 21.24
N PHE A 193 -14.86 -26.13 20.63
CA PHE A 193 -15.27 -24.98 19.82
C PHE A 193 -15.04 -23.62 20.49
N PRO A 194 -15.45 -23.37 21.77
CA PRO A 194 -15.26 -22.05 22.38
C PRO A 194 -13.79 -21.63 22.52
N HIS A 195 -12.89 -22.59 22.81
CA HIS A 195 -11.46 -22.32 22.90
C HIS A 195 -10.85 -21.99 21.54
N LEU A 196 -11.25 -22.72 20.48
CA LEU A 196 -10.83 -22.43 19.11
C LEU A 196 -11.35 -21.08 18.64
N LEU A 197 -12.61 -20.74 18.94
CA LEU A 197 -13.23 -19.47 18.58
C LEU A 197 -12.53 -18.29 19.26
N GLY A 198 -12.28 -18.39 20.57
CA GLY A 198 -11.56 -17.37 21.33
C GLY A 198 -10.13 -17.17 20.85
N ALA A 199 -9.39 -18.26 20.60
CA ALA A 199 -8.04 -18.18 20.05
C ALA A 199 -8.02 -17.55 18.65
N ARG A 200 -8.99 -17.88 17.79
CA ARG A 200 -9.12 -17.27 16.45
C ARG A 200 -9.48 -15.78 16.52
N PHE A 201 -10.32 -15.38 17.48
CA PHE A 201 -10.63 -13.97 17.70
C PHE A 201 -9.38 -13.19 18.14
N LEU A 202 -8.61 -13.72 19.09
CA LEU A 202 -7.35 -13.12 19.52
C LEU A 202 -6.33 -13.07 18.37
N LEU A 203 -6.23 -14.13 17.59
CA LEU A 203 -5.39 -14.17 16.40
C LEU A 203 -5.75 -13.04 15.43
N GLY A 204 -7.03 -12.87 15.10
CA GLY A 204 -7.48 -11.78 14.24
C GLY A 204 -7.24 -10.39 14.82
N SER A 205 -7.34 -10.23 16.15
CA SER A 205 -7.06 -8.96 16.83
C SER A 205 -5.60 -8.52 16.73
N PHE A 206 -4.65 -9.46 16.78
CA PHE A 206 -3.23 -9.17 16.59
C PHE A 206 -2.86 -9.04 15.11
N GLU A 207 -3.44 -9.87 14.26
CA GLU A 207 -3.16 -9.90 12.81
C GLU A 207 -3.58 -8.60 12.11
N THR A 208 -4.62 -7.92 12.61
CA THR A 208 -5.18 -6.71 12.02
C THR A 208 -4.20 -5.54 11.87
N SER A 209 -3.07 -5.55 12.60
CA SER A 209 -2.05 -4.52 12.47
C SER A 209 -1.14 -4.70 11.27
N ILE A 210 -0.93 -5.92 10.78
CA ILE A 210 0.14 -6.23 9.82
C ILE A 210 -0.07 -5.46 8.51
N GLY A 211 -1.28 -5.55 7.94
CA GLY A 211 -1.66 -4.83 6.72
C GLY A 211 -1.47 -3.30 6.79
N PRO A 212 -2.17 -2.58 7.69
CA PRO A 212 -2.04 -1.13 7.80
C PRO A 212 -0.63 -0.67 8.19
N SER A 213 0.08 -1.43 9.03
CA SER A 213 1.48 -1.15 9.33
C SER A 213 2.32 -1.16 8.07
N PHE A 214 2.17 -2.17 7.21
CA PHE A 214 3.00 -2.31 6.01
C PHE A 214 2.72 -1.22 4.98
N VAL A 215 1.45 -0.78 4.86
CA VAL A 215 1.11 0.39 4.07
C VAL A 215 1.79 1.64 4.65
N ALA A 216 1.70 1.88 5.95
CA ALA A 216 2.32 3.03 6.62
C ALA A 216 3.85 3.04 6.49
N ILE A 217 4.50 1.89 6.68
CA ILE A 217 5.95 1.73 6.49
C ILE A 217 6.32 2.00 5.03
N THR A 218 5.51 1.52 4.08
CA THR A 218 5.76 1.77 2.65
C THR A 218 5.69 3.26 2.32
N GLN A 219 4.72 3.99 2.89
CA GLN A 219 4.60 5.44 2.74
C GLN A 219 5.75 6.22 3.39
N MET A 220 6.32 5.70 4.48
CA MET A 220 7.36 6.37 5.26
C MET A 220 8.77 6.26 4.67
N TRP A 221 9.06 5.22 3.88
CA TRP A 221 10.43 4.92 3.42
C TRP A 221 10.65 5.04 1.91
N TRP A 222 9.58 5.00 1.10
CA TRP A 222 9.68 4.96 -0.36
C TRP A 222 8.96 6.12 -1.04
N ARG A 223 9.51 6.55 -2.19
CA ARG A 223 8.87 7.54 -3.08
C ARG A 223 7.61 6.99 -3.71
N ARG A 224 6.66 7.84 -4.12
CA ARG A 224 5.37 7.39 -4.72
C ARG A 224 5.58 6.42 -5.88
N ARG A 225 6.55 6.66 -6.77
CA ARG A 225 6.90 5.72 -7.85
C ARG A 225 7.26 4.32 -7.34
N GLU A 226 8.01 4.27 -6.24
CA GLU A 226 8.61 3.07 -5.68
C GLU A 226 7.60 2.24 -4.88
N GLN A 227 6.61 2.90 -4.24
CA GLN A 227 5.62 2.28 -3.36
C GLN A 227 4.81 1.17 -4.04
N THR A 228 4.36 1.36 -5.28
CA THR A 228 3.50 0.38 -5.99
C THR A 228 4.17 -0.99 -6.12
N LEU A 229 5.46 -1.02 -6.47
CA LEU A 229 6.20 -2.27 -6.60
C LEU A 229 6.42 -2.96 -5.24
N ARG A 230 6.67 -2.20 -4.16
CA ARG A 230 6.88 -2.77 -2.83
C ARG A 230 5.58 -3.33 -2.26
N ILE A 231 4.48 -2.59 -2.42
CA ILE A 231 3.12 -3.06 -2.09
C ILE A 231 2.77 -4.34 -2.83
N GLY A 232 3.00 -4.36 -4.15
CA GLY A 232 2.84 -5.58 -4.94
C GLY A 232 3.73 -6.73 -4.47
N SER A 233 4.99 -6.45 -4.11
CA SER A 233 5.97 -7.48 -3.72
C SER A 233 5.59 -8.21 -2.44
N TRP A 234 5.20 -7.49 -1.38
CA TRP A 234 4.72 -8.18 -0.17
C TRP A 234 3.36 -8.83 -0.39
N TYR A 235 2.46 -8.22 -1.17
CA TYR A 235 1.16 -8.85 -1.47
C TYR A 235 1.29 -10.16 -2.28
N CYS A 236 2.29 -10.24 -3.15
CA CYS A 236 2.66 -11.41 -3.95
C CYS A 236 2.98 -12.65 -3.08
N MET A 237 3.35 -12.45 -1.81
CA MET A 237 3.60 -13.56 -0.87
C MET A 237 2.35 -14.38 -0.56
N ASN A 238 1.13 -13.85 -0.80
CA ASN A 238 -0.10 -14.66 -0.77
C ASN A 238 -0.04 -15.82 -1.78
N GLY A 239 0.33 -15.52 -3.04
CA GLY A 239 0.46 -16.54 -4.08
C GLY A 239 1.56 -17.55 -3.77
N LEU A 240 2.70 -17.08 -3.23
CA LEU A 240 3.79 -17.96 -2.80
C LEU A 240 3.38 -18.88 -1.65
N SER A 241 2.55 -18.39 -0.72
CA SER A 241 2.00 -19.18 0.38
C SER A 241 1.09 -20.31 -0.11
N TRP A 242 0.30 -20.13 -1.16
CA TRP A 242 -0.49 -21.22 -1.74
C TRP A 242 0.40 -22.35 -2.31
N VAL A 243 1.50 -21.98 -2.97
CA VAL A 243 2.47 -22.94 -3.51
C VAL A 243 3.20 -23.67 -2.37
N LEU A 244 3.86 -22.94 -1.47
CA LEU A 244 4.72 -23.54 -0.45
C LEU A 244 3.94 -24.11 0.75
N GLY A 245 2.82 -23.48 1.12
CA GLY A 245 2.00 -23.88 2.26
C GLY A 245 1.41 -25.28 2.09
N SER A 246 1.00 -25.63 0.87
CA SER A 246 0.53 -26.99 0.56
C SER A 246 1.65 -28.04 0.69
N LEU A 247 2.86 -27.74 0.18
CA LEU A 247 4.03 -28.61 0.31
C LEU A 247 4.47 -28.79 1.77
N ILE A 248 4.57 -27.70 2.53
CA ILE A 248 4.99 -27.73 3.93
C ILE A 248 3.96 -28.52 4.74
N THR A 249 2.68 -28.27 4.53
CA THR A 249 1.60 -28.99 5.22
C THR A 249 1.64 -30.48 4.91
N TYR A 250 1.87 -30.87 3.65
CA TYR A 250 2.04 -32.26 3.27
C TYR A 250 3.21 -32.93 4.01
N ALA A 251 4.36 -32.24 4.08
CA ALA A 251 5.52 -32.73 4.80
C ALA A 251 5.23 -32.90 6.31
N LEU A 252 4.60 -31.90 6.94
CA LEU A 252 4.24 -31.95 8.37
C LEU A 252 3.20 -33.03 8.68
N ALA A 253 2.25 -33.25 7.77
CA ALA A 253 1.24 -34.27 7.93
C ALA A 253 1.79 -35.70 7.90
N SER A 254 2.90 -35.93 7.20
CA SER A 254 3.57 -37.24 7.11
C SER A 254 4.31 -37.66 8.39
N ILE A 255 4.42 -36.75 9.37
CA ILE A 255 5.10 -37.01 10.64
C ILE A 255 4.20 -37.83 11.55
N HIS A 256 4.63 -39.05 11.88
CA HIS A 256 3.95 -39.92 12.83
C HIS A 256 4.53 -39.65 14.23
N SER A 257 3.74 -39.01 15.10
CA SER A 257 4.16 -38.70 16.48
C SER A 257 3.01 -38.94 17.46
N SER A 258 3.26 -38.75 18.76
CA SER A 258 2.21 -38.78 19.79
C SER A 258 1.23 -37.60 19.69
N LEU A 259 1.61 -36.51 19.02
CA LEU A 259 0.75 -35.37 18.74
C LEU A 259 0.02 -35.57 17.41
N LYS A 260 -1.21 -35.06 17.35
CA LYS A 260 -2.03 -35.11 16.14
C LYS A 260 -1.45 -34.20 15.06
N SER A 261 -1.59 -34.60 13.79
CA SER A 261 -1.02 -33.85 12.66
C SER A 261 -1.46 -32.39 12.62
N TYR A 262 -2.72 -32.07 12.97
CA TYR A 262 -3.18 -30.68 13.05
C TYR A 262 -2.49 -29.87 14.16
N GLN A 263 -2.12 -30.50 15.28
CA GLN A 263 -1.42 -29.85 16.38
C GLN A 263 0.02 -29.51 15.97
N ILE A 264 0.68 -30.42 15.26
CA ILE A 264 2.02 -30.19 14.70
C ILE A 264 2.01 -29.00 13.74
N ILE A 265 0.97 -28.89 12.89
CA ILE A 265 0.81 -27.77 11.96
C ILE A 265 0.72 -26.44 12.71
N PHE A 266 -0.16 -26.32 13.71
CA PHE A 266 -0.29 -25.09 14.50
C PHE A 266 0.98 -24.75 15.30
N LEU A 267 1.64 -25.75 15.88
CA LEU A 267 2.90 -25.56 16.60
C LEU A 267 4.01 -25.08 15.67
N PHE A 268 4.19 -25.73 14.51
CA PHE A 268 5.25 -25.40 13.58
C PHE A 268 5.12 -23.97 13.04
N PHE A 269 3.97 -23.64 12.45
CA PHE A 269 3.75 -22.30 11.89
C PHE A 269 3.79 -21.22 12.98
N GLY A 270 3.14 -21.46 14.13
CA GLY A 270 3.17 -20.52 15.25
C GLY A 270 4.58 -20.28 15.79
N LEU A 271 5.39 -21.32 15.98
CA LEU A 271 6.77 -21.18 16.48
C LEU A 271 7.67 -20.46 15.48
N VAL A 272 7.52 -20.73 14.18
CA VAL A 272 8.26 -20.00 13.13
C VAL A 272 7.86 -18.52 13.16
N THR A 273 6.57 -18.21 13.29
CA THR A 273 6.07 -16.82 13.43
C THR A 273 6.61 -16.14 14.68
N VAL A 274 6.64 -16.82 15.83
CA VAL A 274 7.23 -16.31 17.08
C VAL A 274 8.72 -16.01 16.90
N ALA A 275 9.49 -16.95 16.35
CA ALA A 275 10.92 -16.77 16.12
C ALA A 275 11.19 -15.58 15.19
N PHE A 276 10.41 -15.44 14.12
CA PHE A 276 10.56 -14.32 13.19
C PHE A 276 10.11 -12.99 13.80
N ALA A 277 9.08 -12.98 14.64
CA ALA A 277 8.65 -11.78 15.35
C ALA A 277 9.74 -11.23 16.27
N PHE A 278 10.54 -12.09 16.91
CA PHE A 278 11.73 -11.65 17.66
C PHE A 278 12.78 -11.00 16.75
N ILE A 279 13.06 -11.61 15.59
CA ILE A 279 14.01 -11.02 14.61
C ILE A 279 13.51 -9.65 14.15
N MET A 280 12.22 -9.55 13.82
CA MET A 280 11.57 -8.31 13.42
C MET A 280 11.69 -7.25 14.53
N PHE A 281 11.44 -7.61 15.79
CA PHE A 281 11.50 -6.68 16.92
C PHE A 281 12.86 -6.00 17.08
N PHE A 282 13.96 -6.72 16.86
CA PHE A 282 15.30 -6.16 16.96
C PHE A 282 15.78 -5.47 15.68
N ARG A 283 15.33 -5.94 14.51
CA ARG A 283 15.89 -5.52 13.22
C ARG A 283 15.09 -4.43 12.52
N MET A 284 13.81 -4.30 12.84
CA MET A 284 12.92 -3.37 12.19
C MET A 284 13.06 -1.94 12.76
N PRO A 285 13.44 -0.96 11.93
CA PRO A 285 13.54 0.43 12.34
C PRO A 285 12.16 1.07 12.49
N ASP A 286 12.01 1.97 13.45
CA ASP A 286 10.74 2.66 13.73
C ASP A 286 10.54 3.90 12.84
N SER A 287 11.61 4.50 12.33
CA SER A 287 11.58 5.64 11.40
C SER A 287 12.90 5.77 10.62
N PRO A 288 12.92 6.52 9.50
CA PRO A 288 14.16 6.89 8.83
C PRO A 288 15.16 7.62 9.75
N THR A 289 14.65 8.40 10.71
CA THR A 289 15.48 9.15 11.67
C THR A 289 16.18 8.24 12.69
N GLU A 290 15.56 7.12 13.08
CA GLU A 290 16.07 6.17 14.08
C GLU A 290 16.80 4.96 13.44
N ALA A 291 17.07 5.03 12.14
CA ALA A 291 17.59 3.92 11.34
C ALA A 291 19.06 3.58 11.68
N LYS A 292 19.31 2.51 12.44
CA LYS A 292 20.69 2.09 12.81
C LYS A 292 21.56 1.61 11.64
N PHE A 293 20.96 1.23 10.50
CA PHE A 293 21.68 0.68 9.35
C PHE A 293 22.13 1.75 8.34
N LEU A 294 21.75 3.02 8.53
CA LEU A 294 22.15 4.16 7.71
C LEU A 294 23.12 5.05 8.50
N SER A 295 24.13 5.62 7.83
CA SER A 295 24.94 6.72 8.40
C SER A 295 24.10 7.98 8.53
N ASP A 296 24.54 8.94 9.34
CA ASP A 296 23.77 10.18 9.54
C ASP A 296 23.62 10.98 8.24
N GLU A 297 24.63 10.98 7.36
CA GLU A 297 24.52 11.54 6.00
C GLU A 297 23.52 10.78 5.12
N ASP A 298 23.55 9.43 5.13
CA ASP A 298 22.60 8.62 4.35
C ASP A 298 21.16 8.81 4.87
N LYS A 299 20.96 9.13 6.17
CA LYS A 299 19.64 9.45 6.73
C LYS A 299 19.09 10.78 6.23
N VAL A 300 19.94 11.82 6.13
CA VAL A 300 19.55 13.11 5.53
C VAL A 300 19.05 12.90 4.12
N ILE A 301 19.83 12.16 3.30
CA ILE A 301 19.46 11.88 1.92
C ILE A 301 18.20 11.02 1.86
N ALA A 302 18.03 10.04 2.76
CA ALA A 302 16.82 9.21 2.80
C ALA A 302 15.55 10.02 3.08
N ILE A 303 15.63 11.04 3.94
CA ILE A 303 14.52 11.97 4.23
C ILE A 303 14.28 12.90 3.04
N GLU A 304 15.33 13.47 2.48
CA GLU A 304 15.25 14.42 1.37
C GLU A 304 14.63 13.78 0.12
N ARG A 305 14.92 12.49 -0.15
CA ARG A 305 14.26 11.72 -1.21
C ARG A 305 12.72 11.72 -1.12
N LEU A 306 12.17 11.89 0.07
CA LEU A 306 10.73 11.88 0.32
C LEU A 306 10.10 13.28 0.26
N ARG A 307 10.90 14.36 0.13
CA ARG A 307 10.42 15.73 0.04
C ARG A 307 9.41 15.89 -1.11
N ASP A 308 9.73 15.33 -2.27
CA ASP A 308 8.87 15.39 -3.46
C ASP A 308 7.50 14.72 -3.26
N ASN A 309 7.36 13.83 -2.25
CA ASN A 309 6.06 13.21 -1.96
C ASN A 309 5.07 14.18 -1.30
N GLN A 310 5.51 15.28 -0.66
CA GLN A 310 4.63 16.28 -0.01
C GLN A 310 3.62 15.69 1.01
N MET A 311 3.97 14.59 1.67
CA MET A 311 3.02 13.78 2.48
C MET A 311 3.24 13.86 4.01
N GLY A 312 4.24 14.63 4.47
CA GLY A 312 4.73 14.59 5.85
C GLY A 312 5.42 13.26 6.18
N VAL A 313 6.39 13.27 7.10
CA VAL A 313 7.23 12.10 7.39
C VAL A 313 6.62 11.26 8.52
N MET A 314 6.33 11.83 9.69
CA MET A 314 5.64 11.12 10.78
C MET A 314 5.26 12.04 11.95
N SER A 315 3.99 12.05 12.35
CA SER A 315 3.51 12.82 13.51
C SER A 315 3.19 11.87 14.66
N ARG A 316 3.86 12.01 15.82
CA ARG A 316 3.49 11.22 17.02
C ARG A 316 2.24 11.77 17.73
N GLU A 317 1.51 12.64 17.07
CA GLU A 317 0.35 13.35 17.58
C GLU A 317 -0.92 12.95 16.83
N TRP A 318 -1.94 12.51 17.57
CA TRP A 318 -3.25 12.25 17.00
C TRP A 318 -4.01 13.55 16.83
N ARG A 319 -4.19 13.98 15.58
CA ARG A 319 -4.90 15.22 15.25
C ARG A 319 -6.35 14.91 14.91
N TYR A 320 -7.27 15.29 15.80
CA TYR A 320 -8.71 15.09 15.59
C TYR A 320 -9.22 15.80 14.33
N SER A 321 -8.66 16.95 13.96
CA SER A 321 -8.99 17.64 12.71
C SER A 321 -8.77 16.75 11.48
N GLN A 322 -7.60 16.14 11.38
CA GLN A 322 -7.27 15.20 10.30
C GLN A 322 -8.18 13.96 10.31
N PHE A 323 -8.54 13.44 11.49
CA PHE A 323 -9.46 12.32 11.61
C PHE A 323 -10.87 12.66 11.09
N TYR A 324 -11.44 13.80 11.50
CA TYR A 324 -12.76 14.23 11.01
C TYR A 324 -12.74 14.59 9.53
N GLU A 325 -11.62 15.15 9.03
CA GLU A 325 -11.42 15.35 7.60
C GLU A 325 -11.45 14.02 6.85
N THR A 326 -10.78 12.99 7.37
CA THR A 326 -10.79 11.62 6.80
C THR A 326 -12.21 11.08 6.65
N LEU A 327 -13.04 11.24 7.68
CA LEU A 327 -14.42 10.73 7.68
C LEU A 327 -15.34 11.48 6.70
N ARG A 328 -15.07 12.77 6.45
CA ARG A 328 -15.88 13.60 5.53
C ARG A 328 -15.38 13.56 4.10
N ASP A 329 -14.20 13.03 3.88
CA ASP A 329 -13.51 13.08 2.61
C ASP A 329 -14.00 11.98 1.64
N PRO A 330 -14.63 12.35 0.52
CA PRO A 330 -15.22 11.39 -0.42
C PRO A 330 -14.21 10.39 -0.99
N LYS A 331 -12.94 10.78 -1.21
CA LYS A 331 -11.95 9.85 -1.79
C LYS A 331 -11.68 8.66 -0.87
N THR A 332 -11.69 8.87 0.44
CA THR A 332 -11.48 7.80 1.42
C THR A 332 -12.59 6.75 1.34
N TRP A 333 -13.84 7.20 1.16
CA TRP A 333 -14.98 6.30 0.96
C TRP A 333 -14.98 5.62 -0.40
N LEU A 334 -14.50 6.30 -1.46
CA LEU A 334 -14.32 5.68 -2.78
C LEU A 334 -13.29 4.54 -2.73
N TRP A 335 -12.14 4.74 -2.06
CA TRP A 335 -11.15 3.67 -1.82
C TRP A 335 -11.72 2.52 -1.02
N THR A 336 -12.48 2.83 0.03
CA THR A 336 -13.13 1.85 0.91
C THR A 336 -14.20 1.05 0.16
N ALA A 337 -14.97 1.69 -0.72
CA ALA A 337 -15.95 1.03 -1.57
C ALA A 337 -15.27 0.14 -2.61
N MET A 338 -14.17 0.60 -3.24
CA MET A 338 -13.42 -0.20 -4.21
C MET A 338 -12.85 -1.47 -3.58
N ILE A 339 -12.22 -1.36 -2.40
CA ILE A 339 -11.65 -2.53 -1.73
C ILE A 339 -12.74 -3.48 -1.22
N PHE A 340 -13.88 -2.95 -0.76
CA PHE A 340 -15.04 -3.75 -0.40
C PHE A 340 -15.53 -4.56 -1.60
N CYS A 341 -15.78 -3.90 -2.74
CA CYS A 341 -16.20 -4.55 -3.98
C CYS A 341 -15.15 -5.53 -4.53
N ALA A 342 -13.85 -5.32 -4.28
CA ALA A 342 -12.80 -6.27 -4.66
C ALA A 342 -12.69 -7.47 -3.69
N SER A 343 -12.94 -7.27 -2.41
CA SER A 343 -12.79 -8.31 -1.37
C SER A 343 -13.94 -9.31 -1.37
N VAL A 344 -15.16 -8.86 -1.71
CA VAL A 344 -16.35 -9.74 -1.82
C VAL A 344 -16.12 -10.89 -2.82
N PRO A 345 -15.75 -10.64 -4.09
CA PRO A 345 -15.39 -11.71 -5.03
C PRO A 345 -14.15 -12.49 -4.61
N SER A 346 -13.15 -11.83 -3.99
CA SER A 346 -11.90 -12.49 -3.58
C SER A 346 -12.16 -13.67 -2.65
N ASN A 347 -12.93 -13.47 -1.56
CA ASN A 347 -13.20 -14.56 -0.62
C ASN A 347 -14.19 -15.59 -1.20
N GLY A 348 -15.16 -15.14 -2.00
CA GLY A 348 -16.07 -16.03 -2.74
C GLY A 348 -15.29 -16.98 -3.67
N ILE A 349 -14.45 -16.45 -4.55
CA ILE A 349 -13.63 -17.26 -5.46
C ILE A 349 -12.65 -18.15 -4.67
N GLY A 350 -12.11 -17.68 -3.54
CA GLY A 350 -11.23 -18.47 -2.69
C GLY A 350 -11.87 -19.73 -2.12
N ILE A 351 -13.13 -19.65 -1.66
CA ILE A 351 -13.85 -20.79 -1.07
C ILE A 351 -14.40 -21.73 -2.16
N PHE A 352 -14.93 -21.17 -3.24
CA PHE A 352 -15.60 -21.95 -4.29
C PHE A 352 -14.66 -22.41 -5.41
N GLY A 353 -13.47 -21.83 -5.53
CA GLY A 353 -12.47 -22.21 -6.52
C GLY A 353 -12.09 -23.70 -6.47
N PRO A 354 -11.76 -24.26 -5.29
CA PRO A 354 -11.49 -25.69 -5.15
C PRO A 354 -12.70 -26.58 -5.48
N LEU A 355 -13.93 -26.14 -5.18
CA LEU A 355 -15.16 -26.86 -5.53
C LEU A 355 -15.36 -26.92 -7.06
N ILE A 356 -15.08 -25.82 -7.74
CA ILE A 356 -15.07 -25.76 -9.21
C ILE A 356 -14.01 -26.73 -9.76
N ILE A 357 -12.79 -26.74 -9.21
CA ILE A 357 -11.73 -27.67 -9.65
C ILE A 357 -12.12 -29.14 -9.39
N LYS A 358 -12.73 -29.44 -8.25
CA LYS A 358 -13.21 -30.79 -7.89
C LYS A 358 -14.29 -31.30 -8.84
N SER A 359 -15.07 -30.40 -9.46
CA SER A 359 -16.01 -30.80 -10.53
C SER A 359 -15.31 -31.31 -11.79
N PHE A 360 -14.03 -30.98 -11.99
CA PHE A 360 -13.24 -31.38 -13.15
C PHE A 360 -12.27 -32.53 -12.90
N VAL A 361 -11.80 -32.67 -11.66
CA VAL A 361 -10.79 -33.64 -11.23
C VAL A 361 -11.31 -34.44 -10.04
N SER A 362 -11.48 -35.75 -10.24
CA SER A 362 -12.01 -36.66 -9.22
C SER A 362 -11.01 -36.96 -8.10
N ASP A 363 -9.71 -36.77 -8.36
CA ASP A 363 -8.64 -37.01 -7.40
C ASP A 363 -8.38 -35.77 -6.51
N PRO A 364 -8.58 -35.89 -5.18
CA PRO A 364 -8.29 -34.82 -4.22
C PRO A 364 -6.83 -34.36 -4.24
N PHE A 365 -5.89 -35.25 -4.59
CA PHE A 365 -4.45 -34.91 -4.63
C PHE A 365 -4.14 -33.98 -5.80
N GLN A 366 -4.62 -34.32 -7.00
CA GLN A 366 -4.52 -33.44 -8.16
C GLN A 366 -5.26 -32.10 -7.95
N THR A 367 -6.42 -32.10 -7.26
CA THR A 367 -7.15 -30.87 -6.93
C THR A 367 -6.33 -29.92 -6.06
N THR A 368 -5.56 -30.46 -5.10
CA THR A 368 -4.66 -29.66 -4.26
C THR A 368 -3.47 -29.13 -5.05
N LEU A 369 -2.95 -29.92 -5.99
CA LEU A 369 -1.84 -29.54 -6.87
C LEU A 369 -2.21 -28.36 -7.80
N PHE A 370 -3.49 -28.20 -8.14
CA PHE A 370 -3.98 -27.04 -8.91
C PHE A 370 -3.80 -25.70 -8.20
N ASN A 371 -3.60 -25.67 -6.87
CA ASN A 371 -3.25 -24.43 -6.16
C ASN A 371 -1.87 -23.89 -6.59
N ILE A 372 -0.98 -24.72 -7.13
CA ILE A 372 0.35 -24.29 -7.57
C ILE A 372 0.24 -23.37 -8.79
N PRO A 373 -0.39 -23.78 -9.92
CA PRO A 373 -0.66 -22.87 -11.05
C PRO A 373 -1.41 -21.60 -10.67
N VAL A 374 -2.39 -21.71 -9.76
CA VAL A 374 -3.16 -20.57 -9.26
C VAL A 374 -2.27 -19.60 -8.48
N GLY A 375 -1.38 -20.10 -7.63
CA GLY A 375 -0.37 -19.32 -6.93
C GLY A 375 0.57 -18.58 -7.89
N PHE A 376 1.07 -19.25 -8.93
CA PHE A 376 1.87 -18.59 -9.96
C PHE A 376 1.09 -17.52 -10.74
N ALA A 377 -0.17 -17.80 -11.11
CA ALA A 377 -1.03 -16.83 -11.77
C ALA A 377 -1.27 -15.58 -10.90
N HIS A 378 -1.45 -15.77 -9.59
CA HIS A 378 -1.50 -14.67 -8.61
C HIS A 378 -0.21 -13.83 -8.66
N MET A 379 0.96 -14.48 -8.55
CA MET A 379 2.25 -13.78 -8.56
C MET A 379 2.47 -12.97 -9.84
N ILE A 380 2.10 -13.54 -10.99
CA ILE A 380 2.20 -12.87 -12.31
C ILE A 380 1.24 -11.68 -12.37
N ALA A 381 -0.01 -11.84 -11.93
CA ALA A 381 -1.01 -10.76 -11.96
C ALA A 381 -0.61 -9.58 -11.05
N VAL A 382 -0.15 -9.86 -9.83
CA VAL A 382 0.29 -8.81 -8.88
C VAL A 382 1.56 -8.12 -9.37
N THR A 383 2.57 -8.86 -9.80
CA THR A 383 3.85 -8.27 -10.24
C THR A 383 3.68 -7.54 -11.57
N GLY A 384 2.95 -8.13 -12.52
CA GLY A 384 2.66 -7.55 -13.83
C GLY A 384 1.87 -6.26 -13.73
N SER A 385 0.85 -6.21 -12.87
CA SER A 385 0.06 -5.00 -12.64
C SER A 385 0.87 -3.89 -11.96
N ALA A 386 1.67 -4.23 -10.95
CA ALA A 386 2.54 -3.25 -10.29
C ALA A 386 3.59 -2.66 -11.25
N TYR A 387 4.18 -3.50 -12.11
CA TYR A 387 5.13 -3.07 -13.13
C TYR A 387 4.46 -2.19 -14.20
N LEU A 388 3.28 -2.59 -14.68
CA LEU A 388 2.53 -1.84 -15.69
C LEU A 388 2.11 -0.47 -15.16
N SER A 389 1.63 -0.41 -13.92
CA SER A 389 1.27 0.84 -13.25
C SER A 389 2.48 1.76 -13.06
N MET A 390 3.64 1.21 -12.71
CA MET A 390 4.88 2.00 -12.63
C MET A 390 5.28 2.55 -14.00
N LYS A 391 5.19 1.73 -15.07
CA LYS A 391 5.57 2.14 -16.43
C LYS A 391 4.64 3.19 -17.02
N TRP A 392 3.33 3.03 -16.83
CA TRP A 392 2.33 3.98 -17.34
C TRP A 392 2.15 5.20 -16.46
N LYS A 393 2.66 5.19 -15.21
CA LYS A 393 2.46 6.23 -14.20
C LYS A 393 0.98 6.52 -13.89
N LEU A 394 0.09 5.62 -14.30
CA LEU A 394 -1.37 5.70 -14.15
C LEU A 394 -1.88 4.40 -13.53
N LYS A 395 -2.65 4.50 -12.44
CA LYS A 395 -3.21 3.35 -11.72
C LYS A 395 -4.63 3.03 -12.17
N GLY A 396 -5.46 4.04 -12.42
CA GLY A 396 -6.84 3.86 -12.87
C GLY A 396 -6.98 2.93 -14.09
N PRO A 397 -6.31 3.19 -15.23
CA PRO A 397 -6.39 2.35 -16.42
C PRO A 397 -5.92 0.90 -16.19
N VAL A 398 -4.91 0.70 -15.35
CA VAL A 398 -4.41 -0.65 -15.01
C VAL A 398 -5.44 -1.41 -14.18
N LEU A 399 -6.12 -0.74 -13.22
CA LEU A 399 -7.21 -1.33 -12.45
C LEU A 399 -8.37 -1.76 -13.34
N VAL A 400 -8.76 -0.93 -14.32
CA VAL A 400 -9.80 -1.28 -15.29
C VAL A 400 -9.37 -2.50 -16.11
N LEU A 401 -8.14 -2.52 -16.61
CA LEU A 401 -7.60 -3.64 -17.38
C LEU A 401 -7.60 -4.94 -16.57
N LEU A 402 -7.34 -4.90 -15.27
CA LEU A 402 -7.39 -6.07 -14.39
C LEU A 402 -8.80 -6.57 -14.09
N CYS A 403 -9.82 -5.72 -14.17
CA CYS A 403 -11.21 -6.12 -13.94
C CYS A 403 -11.83 -6.85 -15.14
N ILE A 404 -11.29 -6.65 -16.35
CA ILE A 404 -11.84 -7.23 -17.59
C ILE A 404 -11.70 -8.77 -17.62
N PRO A 405 -10.50 -9.38 -17.41
CA PRO A 405 -10.37 -10.83 -17.49
C PRO A 405 -11.21 -11.60 -16.45
N PRO A 406 -11.38 -11.16 -15.19
CA PRO A 406 -12.27 -11.81 -14.23
C PRO A 406 -13.74 -11.74 -14.65
N ILE A 407 -14.19 -10.63 -15.24
CA ILE A 407 -15.55 -10.52 -15.78
C ILE A 407 -15.75 -11.52 -16.93
N ILE A 408 -14.79 -11.63 -17.85
CA ILE A 408 -14.81 -12.61 -18.95
C ILE A 408 -14.82 -14.04 -18.38
N GLY A 409 -13.94 -14.33 -17.43
CA GLY A 409 -13.84 -15.64 -16.78
C GLY A 409 -15.14 -16.05 -16.11
N LEU A 410 -15.74 -15.17 -15.30
CA LEU A 410 -17.03 -15.41 -14.66
C LEU A 410 -18.18 -15.56 -15.67
N SER A 411 -18.14 -14.80 -16.77
CA SER A 411 -19.16 -14.90 -17.84
C SER A 411 -19.07 -16.24 -18.57
N ILE A 412 -17.86 -16.76 -18.78
CA ILE A 412 -17.62 -18.11 -19.32
C ILE A 412 -18.19 -19.16 -18.37
N LEU A 413 -17.89 -19.08 -17.07
CA LEU A 413 -18.43 -20.03 -16.09
C LEU A 413 -19.97 -19.99 -16.00
N LEU A 414 -20.60 -18.84 -16.27
CA LEU A 414 -22.05 -18.71 -16.31
C LEU A 414 -22.70 -19.24 -17.59
N SER A 415 -22.00 -19.16 -18.72
CA SER A 415 -22.60 -19.42 -20.05
C SER A 415 -22.45 -20.87 -20.49
N PHE A 416 -21.44 -21.59 -19.99
CA PHE A 416 -21.16 -22.97 -20.38
C PHE A 416 -21.62 -23.98 -19.31
N GLY A 417 -22.27 -25.05 -19.75
CA GLY A 417 -22.63 -26.18 -18.88
C GLY A 417 -21.37 -26.90 -18.37
N HIS A 418 -21.42 -27.39 -17.12
CA HIS A 418 -20.35 -28.12 -16.44
C HIS A 418 -20.21 -29.55 -16.97
N THR A 419 -20.03 -29.69 -18.29
CA THR A 419 -19.90 -30.96 -19.01
C THR A 419 -18.43 -31.24 -19.32
N ASN A 420 -18.04 -32.52 -19.41
CA ASN A 420 -16.66 -32.93 -19.74
C ASN A 420 -16.13 -32.31 -21.05
N GLU A 421 -17.00 -32.02 -22.01
CA GLU A 421 -16.65 -31.39 -23.31
C GLU A 421 -16.19 -29.93 -23.16
N ASN A 422 -16.71 -29.20 -22.18
CA ASN A 422 -16.40 -27.78 -21.96
C ASN A 422 -15.25 -27.55 -20.96
N LYS A 423 -14.56 -28.60 -20.52
CA LYS A 423 -13.51 -28.56 -19.49
C LYS A 423 -12.42 -27.54 -19.79
N GLY A 424 -11.90 -27.53 -21.01
CA GLY A 424 -10.82 -26.59 -21.39
C GLY A 424 -11.27 -25.12 -21.34
N VAL A 425 -12.51 -24.85 -21.74
CA VAL A 425 -13.10 -23.51 -21.74
C VAL A 425 -13.35 -23.02 -20.30
N LEU A 426 -13.89 -23.89 -19.43
CA LEU A 426 -14.12 -23.58 -18.02
C LEU A 426 -12.82 -23.36 -17.25
N LEU A 427 -11.78 -24.16 -17.52
CA LEU A 427 -10.46 -23.99 -16.93
C LEU A 427 -9.81 -22.68 -17.39
N SER A 428 -9.97 -22.32 -18.66
CA SER A 428 -9.51 -21.03 -19.19
C SER A 428 -10.21 -19.87 -18.49
N GLY A 429 -11.54 -19.95 -18.29
CA GLY A 429 -12.30 -18.98 -17.50
C GLY A 429 -11.82 -18.86 -16.06
N PHE A 430 -11.46 -19.98 -15.43
CA PHE A 430 -10.92 -20.01 -14.07
C PHE A 430 -9.54 -19.32 -13.96
N PHE A 431 -8.63 -19.56 -14.89
CA PHE A 431 -7.34 -18.85 -14.92
C PHE A 431 -7.49 -17.36 -15.23
N CYS A 432 -8.44 -16.97 -16.09
CA CYS A 432 -8.75 -15.56 -16.32
C CYS A 432 -9.20 -14.86 -15.03
N MET A 433 -9.95 -15.55 -14.15
CA MET A 433 -10.33 -14.99 -12.85
C MET A 433 -9.12 -14.66 -11.98
N CYS A 434 -8.05 -15.46 -11.98
CA CYS A 434 -6.88 -15.27 -11.11
C CYS A 434 -6.22 -13.88 -11.22
N THR A 435 -6.45 -13.16 -12.33
CA THR A 435 -5.98 -11.79 -12.52
C THR A 435 -6.55 -10.77 -11.51
N PHE A 436 -7.68 -11.07 -10.85
CA PHE A 436 -8.29 -10.19 -9.84
C PHE A 436 -7.33 -9.89 -8.67
N THR A 437 -6.38 -10.79 -8.42
CA THR A 437 -5.42 -10.71 -7.31
C THR A 437 -4.55 -9.45 -7.34
N GLY A 438 -4.33 -8.86 -8.53
CA GLY A 438 -3.60 -7.60 -8.70
C GLY A 438 -4.39 -6.34 -8.32
N ILE A 439 -5.71 -6.42 -8.15
CA ILE A 439 -6.59 -5.25 -7.92
C ILE A 439 -6.33 -4.63 -6.54
N THR A 440 -6.32 -5.47 -5.49
CA THR A 440 -6.16 -5.06 -4.09
C THR A 440 -4.87 -4.27 -3.82
N PRO A 441 -3.67 -4.77 -4.18
CA PRO A 441 -2.43 -4.04 -3.92
C PRO A 441 -2.34 -2.71 -4.69
N LEU A 442 -2.95 -2.63 -5.88
CA LEU A 442 -3.04 -1.36 -6.61
C LEU A 442 -3.95 -0.35 -5.91
N ILE A 443 -5.09 -0.76 -5.34
CA ILE A 443 -5.95 0.12 -4.54
C ILE A 443 -5.21 0.63 -3.29
N TYR A 444 -4.46 -0.24 -2.60
CA TYR A 444 -3.61 0.17 -1.47
C TYR A 444 -2.54 1.19 -1.89
N SER A 445 -1.88 0.96 -3.02
CA SER A 445 -0.90 1.91 -3.56
C SER A 445 -1.54 3.24 -3.97
N TRP A 446 -2.71 3.19 -4.61
CA TRP A 446 -3.36 4.41 -5.11
C TRP A 446 -3.92 5.28 -3.99
N SER A 447 -4.52 4.65 -2.97
CA SER A 447 -5.00 5.35 -1.77
C SER A 447 -3.85 5.94 -0.94
N SER A 448 -2.78 5.16 -0.74
CA SER A 448 -1.62 5.60 0.04
C SER A 448 -0.90 6.78 -0.61
N GLN A 449 -0.81 6.86 -1.93
CA GLN A 449 -0.16 7.97 -2.63
C GLN A 449 -1.00 9.25 -2.70
N ASN A 450 -2.31 9.15 -2.50
CA ASN A 450 -3.26 10.26 -2.60
C ASN A 450 -3.72 10.78 -1.23
N THR A 451 -3.05 10.40 -0.15
CA THR A 451 -3.44 10.78 1.21
C THR A 451 -2.23 11.31 1.95
N ALA A 452 -2.28 12.57 2.41
CA ALA A 452 -1.24 13.20 3.22
C ALA A 452 -1.76 13.56 4.62
N GLY A 453 -0.82 13.81 5.54
CA GLY A 453 -1.11 13.96 6.98
C GLY A 453 -1.05 12.62 7.69
N ASP A 454 -0.32 12.51 8.79
CA ASP A 454 -0.02 11.22 9.40
C ASP A 454 -1.25 10.55 10.03
N THR A 455 -2.07 11.31 10.75
CA THR A 455 -3.34 10.81 11.31
C THR A 455 -4.31 10.43 10.20
N LYS A 456 -4.38 11.24 9.12
CA LYS A 456 -5.24 10.97 7.96
C LYS A 456 -4.82 9.70 7.22
N LYS A 457 -3.53 9.53 6.91
CA LYS A 457 -2.98 8.31 6.26
C LYS A 457 -3.38 7.03 7.00
N LYS A 458 -3.15 6.99 8.32
CA LYS A 458 -3.44 5.81 9.16
C LYS A 458 -4.95 5.57 9.30
N SER A 459 -5.75 6.63 9.39
CA SER A 459 -7.22 6.54 9.45
C SER A 459 -7.83 6.08 8.13
N THR A 460 -7.35 6.58 6.99
CA THR A 460 -7.76 6.13 5.64
C THR A 460 -7.42 4.66 5.44
N SER A 461 -6.20 4.24 5.80
CA SER A 461 -5.84 2.81 5.76
C SER A 461 -6.76 1.96 6.63
N ALA A 462 -7.12 2.42 7.84
CA ALA A 462 -8.08 1.69 8.66
C ALA A 462 -9.46 1.52 8.00
N LEU A 463 -10.02 2.58 7.41
CA LEU A 463 -11.31 2.47 6.71
C LEU A 463 -11.26 1.50 5.53
N ILE A 464 -10.16 1.51 4.77
CA ILE A 464 -9.93 0.57 3.67
C ILE A 464 -9.89 -0.87 4.18
N PHE A 465 -9.17 -1.15 5.26
CA PHE A 465 -9.13 -2.51 5.84
C PHE A 465 -10.47 -2.93 6.46
N ILE A 466 -11.25 -1.99 7.04
CA ILE A 466 -12.64 -2.27 7.44
C ILE A 466 -13.48 -2.70 6.23
N GLY A 467 -13.37 -1.98 5.11
CA GLY A 467 -14.02 -2.35 3.85
C GLY A 467 -13.60 -3.74 3.36
N SER A 468 -12.31 -4.07 3.47
CA SER A 468 -11.81 -5.40 3.10
C SER A 468 -12.39 -6.50 4.00
N SER A 469 -12.36 -6.33 5.32
CA SER A 469 -12.91 -7.28 6.28
C SER A 469 -14.41 -7.49 6.10
N ALA A 470 -15.17 -6.41 5.90
CA ALA A 470 -16.60 -6.48 5.60
C ALA A 470 -16.86 -7.26 4.29
N GLY A 471 -16.06 -7.02 3.25
CA GLY A 471 -16.17 -7.74 1.99
C GLY A 471 -15.85 -9.23 2.13
N ASN A 472 -14.81 -9.58 2.89
CA ASN A 472 -14.47 -10.97 3.17
C ASN A 472 -15.55 -11.70 3.98
N ILE A 473 -16.24 -11.03 4.90
CA ILE A 473 -17.38 -11.62 5.64
C ILE A 473 -18.57 -11.87 4.72
N ILE A 474 -18.88 -10.92 3.81
CA ILE A 474 -20.07 -10.99 2.94
C ILE A 474 -19.87 -11.94 1.75
N GLY A 475 -18.65 -12.04 1.21
CA GLY A 475 -18.32 -12.86 0.03
C GLY A 475 -18.89 -14.28 0.06
N PRO A 476 -18.60 -15.09 1.09
CA PRO A 476 -19.10 -16.46 1.20
C PRO A 476 -20.62 -16.56 1.29
N LEU A 477 -21.28 -15.58 1.92
CA LEU A 477 -22.74 -15.55 2.10
C LEU A 477 -23.50 -15.39 0.79
N LEU A 478 -22.84 -14.95 -0.28
CA LEU A 478 -23.45 -14.83 -1.61
C LEU A 478 -23.62 -16.17 -2.33
N PHE A 479 -22.97 -17.22 -1.85
CA PHE A 479 -22.98 -18.55 -2.45
C PHE A 479 -23.75 -19.51 -1.54
N THR A 480 -24.96 -19.89 -1.96
CA THR A 480 -25.82 -20.79 -1.18
C THR A 480 -25.64 -22.24 -1.64
N PRO A 481 -25.50 -23.22 -0.73
CA PRO A 481 -25.34 -24.64 -1.10
C PRO A 481 -26.47 -25.19 -2.00
N GLY A 482 -27.68 -24.67 -1.87
CA GLY A 482 -28.84 -25.07 -2.68
C GLY A 482 -28.75 -24.71 -4.18
N GLU A 483 -27.77 -23.91 -4.58
CA GLU A 483 -27.54 -23.51 -5.99
C GLU A 483 -26.42 -24.33 -6.66
N HIS A 484 -25.93 -25.38 -6.00
CA HIS A 484 -24.97 -26.32 -6.59
C HIS A 484 -25.55 -26.97 -7.86
N PRO A 485 -24.78 -27.18 -8.94
CA PRO A 485 -23.35 -26.89 -9.13
C PRO A 485 -23.05 -25.51 -9.74
N ALA A 486 -24.06 -24.77 -10.20
CA ALA A 486 -23.85 -23.61 -11.06
C ALA A 486 -23.63 -22.29 -10.30
N TYR A 487 -24.07 -22.18 -9.03
CA TYR A 487 -23.88 -21.02 -8.15
C TYR A 487 -24.18 -19.66 -8.81
N THR A 488 -25.20 -19.63 -9.66
CA THR A 488 -25.41 -18.53 -10.62
C THR A 488 -25.56 -17.16 -9.95
N ARG A 489 -26.15 -17.10 -8.74
CA ARG A 489 -26.28 -15.86 -7.97
C ARG A 489 -24.93 -15.29 -7.55
N GLY A 490 -24.05 -16.13 -7.01
CA GLY A 490 -22.72 -15.74 -6.57
C GLY A 490 -21.84 -15.25 -7.74
N LEU A 491 -21.91 -15.95 -8.88
CA LEU A 491 -21.16 -15.55 -10.08
C LEU A 491 -21.68 -14.21 -10.66
N ARG A 492 -23.01 -14.02 -10.76
CA ARG A 492 -23.61 -12.76 -11.20
C ARG A 492 -23.27 -11.60 -10.27
N ALA A 493 -23.30 -11.83 -8.96
CA ALA A 493 -22.90 -10.84 -7.97
C ALA A 493 -21.43 -10.44 -8.16
N ASN A 494 -20.52 -11.39 -8.38
CA ASN A 494 -19.11 -11.09 -8.62
C ASN A 494 -18.89 -10.24 -9.88
N ILE A 495 -19.60 -10.50 -10.98
CA ILE A 495 -19.55 -9.67 -12.19
C ILE A 495 -20.02 -8.25 -11.88
N ALA A 496 -21.11 -8.10 -11.12
CA ALA A 496 -21.63 -6.80 -10.71
C ALA A 496 -20.60 -6.04 -9.84
N PHE A 497 -19.93 -6.72 -8.91
CA PHE A 497 -18.89 -6.13 -8.07
C PHE A 497 -17.65 -5.70 -8.86
N PHE A 498 -17.15 -6.51 -9.79
CA PHE A 498 -16.03 -6.09 -10.65
C PHE A 498 -16.42 -4.93 -11.58
N SER A 499 -17.64 -4.93 -12.11
CA SER A 499 -18.18 -3.80 -12.87
C SER A 499 -18.30 -2.53 -12.03
N MET A 500 -18.70 -2.67 -10.75
CA MET A 500 -18.75 -1.57 -9.80
C MET A 500 -17.35 -1.01 -9.50
N VAL A 501 -16.32 -1.86 -9.40
CA VAL A 501 -14.92 -1.39 -9.27
C VAL A 501 -14.54 -0.51 -10.46
N ILE A 502 -14.87 -0.91 -11.69
CA ILE A 502 -14.60 -0.08 -12.89
C ILE A 502 -15.28 1.28 -12.78
N LEU A 503 -16.56 1.32 -12.39
CA LEU A 503 -17.29 2.57 -12.20
C LEU A 503 -16.64 3.45 -11.14
N LEU A 504 -16.29 2.87 -9.98
CA LEU A 504 -15.65 3.59 -8.88
C LEU A 504 -14.27 4.12 -9.27
N VAL A 505 -13.50 3.40 -10.08
CA VAL A 505 -12.21 3.87 -10.62
C VAL A 505 -12.41 5.11 -11.50
N ILE A 506 -13.42 5.10 -12.38
CA ILE A 506 -13.75 6.26 -13.23
C ILE A 506 -14.15 7.46 -12.36
N VAL A 507 -15.08 7.26 -11.42
CA VAL A 507 -15.54 8.32 -10.51
C VAL A 507 -14.38 8.90 -9.70
N THR A 508 -13.50 8.04 -9.19
CA THR A 508 -12.34 8.47 -8.40
C THR A 508 -11.34 9.24 -9.26
N SER A 509 -11.10 8.81 -10.50
CA SER A 509 -10.22 9.52 -11.43
C SER A 509 -10.75 10.92 -11.77
N VAL A 510 -12.07 11.04 -11.98
CA VAL A 510 -12.74 12.34 -12.22
C VAL A 510 -12.66 13.24 -10.98
N TYR A 511 -12.91 12.67 -9.80
CA TYR A 511 -12.86 13.41 -8.53
C TYR A 511 -11.44 13.94 -8.23
N ILE A 512 -10.42 13.10 -8.39
CA ILE A 512 -9.01 13.48 -8.25
C ILE A 512 -8.62 14.58 -9.25
N LYS A 513 -9.11 14.51 -10.49
CA LYS A 513 -8.91 15.56 -11.49
C LYS A 513 -9.52 16.90 -11.04
N ALA A 514 -10.72 16.86 -10.44
CA ALA A 514 -11.39 18.04 -9.92
C ALA A 514 -10.62 18.65 -8.73
N LEU A 515 -10.08 17.83 -7.84
CA LEU A 515 -9.22 18.27 -6.73
C LEU A 515 -7.93 18.94 -7.22
N ASN A 516 -7.24 18.33 -8.19
CA ASN A 516 -6.05 18.94 -8.81
C ASN A 516 -6.37 20.31 -9.44
N LYS A 517 -7.53 20.46 -10.08
CA LYS A 517 -7.99 21.75 -10.62
C LYS A 517 -8.29 22.77 -9.51
N SER A 518 -8.82 22.33 -8.38
CA SER A 518 -9.05 23.18 -7.21
C SER A 518 -7.74 23.70 -6.61
N HIS A 519 -6.75 22.83 -6.41
CA HIS A 519 -5.42 23.24 -5.93
C HIS A 519 -4.71 24.17 -6.90
N SER A 520 -4.83 23.93 -8.21
CA SER A 520 -4.30 24.84 -9.23
C SER A 520 -4.87 26.26 -9.08
N ARG A 521 -6.20 26.39 -8.87
CA ARG A 521 -6.85 27.70 -8.62
C ARG A 521 -6.37 28.35 -7.32
N ARG A 522 -6.23 27.56 -6.25
CA ARG A 522 -5.75 28.05 -4.95
C ARG A 522 -4.30 28.55 -5.03
N ARG A 523 -3.44 27.85 -5.77
CA ARG A 523 -2.06 28.27 -6.03
C ARG A 523 -2.00 29.61 -6.78
N VAL A 524 -2.78 29.76 -7.84
CA VAL A 524 -2.88 31.05 -8.57
C VAL A 524 -3.37 32.18 -7.66
N ALA A 525 -4.37 31.92 -6.81
CA ALA A 525 -4.86 32.91 -5.85
C ALA A 525 -3.82 33.33 -4.80
N LEU A 526 -2.83 32.47 -4.52
CA LEU A 526 -1.69 32.73 -3.63
C LEU A 526 -0.48 33.31 -4.39
N GLY A 527 -0.60 33.63 -5.68
CA GLY A 527 0.52 34.13 -6.50
C GLY A 527 1.51 33.06 -6.95
N LYS A 528 1.26 31.78 -6.68
CA LYS A 528 2.11 30.64 -7.07
C LYS A 528 1.77 30.14 -8.48
N ASN A 529 2.71 29.42 -9.09
CA ASN A 529 2.51 28.77 -10.39
C ASN A 529 1.31 27.80 -10.41
N ALA A 530 0.47 27.95 -11.43
CA ALA A 530 -0.77 27.17 -11.60
C ALA A 530 -0.52 25.67 -11.81
N VAL A 531 0.65 25.29 -12.32
CA VAL A 531 1.07 23.91 -12.56
C VAL A 531 2.36 23.66 -11.78
N VAL A 532 2.29 22.78 -10.78
CA VAL A 532 3.47 22.26 -10.07
C VAL A 532 3.84 20.95 -10.77
N ARG A 533 5.12 20.82 -11.13
CA ARG A 533 5.63 19.59 -11.75
C ARG A 533 5.94 18.56 -10.65
N ASP A 534 5.07 17.57 -10.51
CA ASP A 534 5.25 16.49 -9.54
C ASP A 534 6.35 15.51 -10.01
N LEU A 535 7.49 15.53 -9.33
CA LEU A 535 8.64 14.65 -9.60
C LEU A 535 8.56 13.31 -8.83
N SER A 536 7.57 13.12 -7.95
CA SER A 536 7.46 11.93 -7.10
C SER A 536 7.22 10.61 -7.86
N LEU A 537 6.77 10.71 -9.11
CA LEU A 537 6.56 9.59 -10.04
C LEU A 537 7.68 9.45 -11.10
N GLU A 538 8.64 10.38 -11.12
CA GLU A 538 9.75 10.39 -12.08
C GLU A 538 10.91 9.49 -11.64
N THR A 539 11.80 9.16 -12.58
CA THR A 539 12.99 8.34 -12.31
C THR A 539 14.02 9.20 -11.59
N SER A 540 14.88 8.62 -10.76
CA SER A 540 16.02 9.34 -10.18
C SER A 540 16.86 10.04 -11.24
N GLU A 541 17.16 9.37 -12.36
CA GLU A 541 17.89 9.96 -13.49
C GLU A 541 17.18 11.18 -14.10
N SER A 542 15.86 11.12 -14.30
CA SER A 542 15.11 12.25 -14.87
C SER A 542 14.98 13.42 -13.90
N VAL A 543 14.97 13.16 -12.60
CA VAL A 543 15.01 14.21 -11.56
C VAL A 543 16.40 14.84 -11.52
N ASP A 544 17.46 14.04 -11.54
CA ASP A 544 18.86 14.49 -11.56
C ASP A 544 19.14 15.39 -12.79
N VAL A 545 18.71 14.95 -13.99
CA VAL A 545 18.82 15.75 -15.22
C VAL A 545 18.02 17.05 -15.13
N PHE A 546 16.82 17.02 -14.54
CA PHE A 546 16.00 18.21 -14.36
C PHE A 546 16.67 19.21 -13.41
N ASP A 547 17.13 18.74 -12.24
CA ASP A 547 17.83 19.55 -11.25
C ASP A 547 19.10 20.16 -11.85
N HIS A 548 19.86 19.40 -12.66
CA HIS A 548 21.03 19.92 -13.36
C HIS A 548 20.72 20.96 -14.44
N LEU A 549 19.59 20.83 -15.16
CA LEU A 549 19.19 21.79 -16.20
C LEU A 549 18.66 23.11 -15.61
N HIS A 550 18.14 23.07 -14.38
CA HIS A 550 17.54 24.24 -13.72
C HIS A 550 18.36 24.78 -12.55
N ALA A 551 19.55 24.22 -12.28
CA ALA A 551 20.49 24.72 -11.27
C ALA A 551 21.01 26.15 -11.52
N GLY A 552 20.73 26.74 -12.69
CA GLY A 552 21.16 28.10 -13.06
C GLY A 552 20.05 29.16 -13.12
N ASP A 553 18.80 28.80 -12.84
CA ASP A 553 17.62 29.68 -13.00
C ASP A 553 17.11 30.26 -11.67
N GLU A 554 17.99 30.36 -10.66
CA GLU A 554 17.69 30.86 -9.29
C GLU A 554 17.22 32.34 -9.24
N GLY A 555 17.09 33.02 -10.40
CA GLY A 555 16.72 34.43 -10.50
C GLY A 555 15.25 34.73 -10.81
N GLY A 556 14.37 33.73 -10.92
CA GLY A 556 13.02 33.90 -11.47
C GLY A 556 11.86 33.45 -10.58
N GLY A 557 11.64 34.12 -9.45
CA GLY A 557 10.41 34.04 -8.64
C GLY A 557 10.34 32.86 -7.68
N ASP A 558 10.56 33.14 -6.39
CA ASP A 558 10.32 32.30 -5.21
C ASP A 558 9.74 30.89 -5.49
N ASP A 559 10.63 29.95 -5.81
CA ASP A 559 10.27 28.53 -5.92
C ASP A 559 10.18 27.93 -4.50
N GLU A 560 9.23 28.43 -3.69
CA GLU A 560 8.83 27.87 -2.38
C GLU A 560 8.17 26.47 -2.51
N SER A 561 8.25 25.85 -3.70
CA SER A 561 7.77 24.51 -4.02
C SER A 561 8.54 23.46 -3.21
N GLY A 562 8.01 23.10 -2.02
CA GLY A 562 8.71 22.19 -1.11
C GLY A 562 8.74 22.62 0.35
N SER A 563 8.45 23.89 0.65
CA SER A 563 8.51 24.45 2.01
C SER A 563 7.61 23.71 3.02
N LYS A 564 6.49 23.16 2.53
CA LYS A 564 5.50 22.39 3.30
C LYS A 564 5.68 20.87 3.25
N ALA A 565 6.69 20.35 2.54
CA ALA A 565 6.83 18.91 2.31
C ALA A 565 6.97 18.08 3.59
N PHE A 566 7.62 18.66 4.60
CA PHE A 566 7.78 18.06 5.93
C PHE A 566 6.78 18.58 6.96
N SER A 567 5.81 19.39 6.57
CA SER A 567 4.71 19.76 7.46
C SER A 567 3.69 18.63 7.53
N ASP A 568 3.09 18.39 8.70
CA ASP A 568 1.98 17.45 8.88
C ASP A 568 0.65 18.07 8.42
N ALA A 569 0.66 18.69 7.23
CA ALA A 569 -0.53 19.21 6.56
C ALA A 569 -1.24 18.08 5.81
N THR A 570 -2.57 18.12 5.78
CA THR A 570 -3.35 17.14 5.00
C THR A 570 -3.24 17.42 3.50
N ASP A 571 -3.64 16.45 2.69
CA ASP A 571 -3.66 16.63 1.22
C ASP A 571 -4.61 17.75 0.76
N LEU A 572 -5.66 18.08 1.53
CA LEU A 572 -6.56 19.20 1.23
C LEU A 572 -5.99 20.54 1.70
N GLU A 573 -5.22 20.54 2.79
CA GLU A 573 -4.60 21.73 3.36
C GLU A 573 -3.36 22.16 2.58
N ASN A 574 -2.52 21.23 2.14
CA ASN A 574 -1.29 21.49 1.40
C ASN A 574 -1.58 21.79 -0.07
N GLU A 575 -1.49 23.07 -0.48
CA GLU A 575 -1.74 23.46 -1.86
C GLU A 575 -0.70 22.96 -2.88
N ASP A 576 0.48 22.57 -2.41
CA ASP A 576 1.58 22.03 -3.23
C ASP A 576 1.43 20.51 -3.43
N PHE A 577 0.45 19.87 -2.78
CA PHE A 577 0.14 18.46 -2.97
C PHE A 577 -0.53 18.23 -4.34
N VAL A 578 0.05 17.32 -5.13
CA VAL A 578 -0.51 16.88 -6.42
C VAL A 578 -1.06 15.46 -6.26
N TYR A 579 -2.33 15.26 -6.66
CA TYR A 579 -2.94 13.93 -6.66
C TYR A 579 -2.57 13.13 -7.91
N VAL A 580 -2.37 11.82 -7.73
CA VAL A 580 -1.95 10.84 -8.73
C VAL A 580 -3.14 10.05 -9.27
N PHE A 581 -3.11 9.74 -10.57
CA PHE A 581 -4.16 9.02 -11.31
C PHE A 581 -3.94 7.51 -11.41
#